data_AF-A0A376WY86-F1
#
_entry.id   AF-A0A376WY86-F1
#
_cell.length_a   1.000
_cell.length_b   1.000
_cell.length_c   1.000
_cell.angle_alpha   90.00
_cell.angle_beta   90.00
_cell.angle_gamma   90.00
#
_symmetry.space_group_name_H-M   'P 1'
#
loop_
_entity.id
_entity.type
_entity.pdbx_description
1 polymer ?
#
loop_
_entity_poly.entity_id
_entity_poly.type
_entity_poly.pdbx_seq_one_letter_code
_entity_poly.pdbx_strand_id
1 'polypeptide(L)'
;MKKLFIQFYLLLFVCFLVMSLLVGLVYKFTAERAGKQSLDDLMNSSLYLMRSELREIPPHDWGKTLKEMDLNLSFDLRVEPLSKYHLDDISMHRLRGGEIVALDDQYTFLQRIPRSHYVLAVGPVPYLYYLHQMRLLDIALIAFIAISLAFPVFIWMRPHWQDMLKLEAAAQRFGDGHLNERIHFDEGSSFERLGVAFNQMADNINALIASKKQLIDGIAHELRTPLVRLRYRLEMSDNLSAAESQALNRDISQLEALIEELLTYARLDRPQNELHLSEPDCRCGCQRIWQIFRQ
;
A
#
# COMPACT_ATOMS: atom_id res chain seq x y z
N MET A 1 -17.48 7.62 4.35
CA MET A 1 -16.96 8.21 3.08
C MET A 1 -16.48 9.65 3.25
N LYS A 2 -17.34 10.68 3.34
CA LYS A 2 -16.88 12.09 3.40
C LYS A 2 -15.96 12.40 4.59
N LYS A 3 -16.29 11.92 5.80
CA LYS A 3 -15.48 12.14 7.01
C LYS A 3 -14.07 11.53 6.91
N LEU A 4 -13.96 10.35 6.31
CA LEU A 4 -12.72 9.61 6.09
C LEU A 4 -11.87 10.31 5.00
N PHE A 5 -12.49 10.71 3.89
CA PHE A 5 -11.79 11.49 2.86
C PHE A 5 -11.26 12.82 3.40
N ILE A 6 -12.05 13.50 4.23
CA ILE A 6 -11.64 14.76 4.88
C ILE A 6 -10.50 14.52 5.87
N GLN A 7 -10.56 13.47 6.70
CA GLN A 7 -9.50 13.13 7.65
C GLN A 7 -8.19 12.76 6.94
N PHE A 8 -8.26 11.96 5.88
CA PHE A 8 -7.11 11.63 5.04
C PHE A 8 -6.49 12.87 4.41
N TYR A 9 -7.33 13.71 3.79
CA TYR A 9 -6.88 14.92 3.13
C TYR A 9 -6.31 15.94 4.11
N LEU A 10 -6.90 16.10 5.30
CA LEU A 10 -6.36 16.94 6.37
C LEU A 10 -5.00 16.44 6.84
N LEU A 11 -4.86 15.13 7.04
CA LEU A 11 -3.59 14.54 7.48
C LEU A 11 -2.51 14.73 6.42
N LEU A 12 -2.84 14.51 5.15
CA LEU A 12 -1.94 14.73 4.02
C LEU A 12 -1.56 16.21 3.90
N PHE A 13 -2.54 17.11 4.02
CA PHE A 13 -2.32 18.56 3.96
C PHE A 13 -1.43 19.05 5.10
N VAL A 14 -1.69 18.63 6.34
CA VAL A 14 -0.86 18.96 7.50
C VAL A 14 0.55 18.43 7.32
N CYS A 15 0.71 17.18 6.88
CA CYS A 15 2.02 16.61 6.57
C CYS A 15 2.75 17.42 5.48
N PHE A 16 2.06 17.78 4.39
CA PHE A 16 2.64 18.60 3.33
C PHE A 16 3.07 19.98 3.81
N LEU A 17 2.26 20.62 4.66
CA LEU A 17 2.55 21.93 5.23
C LEU A 17 3.77 21.88 6.16
N VAL A 18 3.82 20.87 7.04
CA VAL A 18 4.99 20.60 7.89
C VAL A 18 6.23 20.37 7.05
N MET A 19 6.13 19.62 5.95
CA MET A 19 7.26 19.39 5.04
C MET A 19 7.72 20.64 4.31
N SER A 20 6.79 21.43 3.77
CA SER A 20 7.11 22.70 3.12
C SER A 20 7.84 23.64 4.10
N LEU A 21 7.39 23.68 5.35
CA LEU A 21 8.02 24.49 6.40
C LEU A 21 9.40 23.96 6.81
N LEU A 22 9.56 22.63 6.92
CA LEU A 22 10.82 21.99 7.29
C LEU A 22 11.87 22.15 6.18
N VAL A 23 11.49 21.94 4.92
CA VAL A 23 12.33 22.19 3.75
C VAL A 23 12.71 23.67 3.67
N GLY A 24 11.76 24.59 3.89
CA GLY A 24 12.03 26.02 3.94
C GLY A 24 13.00 26.39 5.06
N LEU A 25 12.89 25.77 6.24
CA LEU A 25 13.77 25.99 7.38
C LEU A 25 15.18 25.45 7.12
N VAL A 26 15.30 24.25 6.56
CA VAL A 26 16.59 23.67 6.14
C VAL A 26 17.23 24.52 5.06
N TYR A 27 16.47 24.91 4.04
CA TYR A 27 16.97 25.79 2.98
C TYR A 27 17.45 27.12 3.57
N LYS A 28 16.70 27.75 4.46
CA LYS A 28 17.11 29.00 5.12
C LYS A 28 18.38 28.80 5.95
N PHE A 29 18.45 27.76 6.78
CA PHE A 29 19.58 27.50 7.67
C PHE A 29 20.86 27.13 6.91
N THR A 30 20.72 26.41 5.79
CA THR A 30 21.82 26.00 4.91
C THR A 30 22.24 27.13 3.97
N ALA A 31 21.28 27.91 3.43
CA ALA A 31 21.55 29.03 2.53
C ALA A 31 22.13 30.25 3.27
N GLU A 32 21.68 30.57 4.48
CA GLU A 32 22.29 31.67 5.29
C GLU A 32 23.75 31.39 5.68
N ARG A 33 24.20 30.12 5.69
CA ARG A 33 25.62 29.76 5.89
C ARG A 33 26.42 29.69 4.60
N ALA A 34 25.77 29.65 3.44
CA ALA A 34 26.42 29.53 2.14
C ALA A 34 26.39 30.87 1.39
N GLY A 35 27.25 31.80 1.81
CA GLY A 35 27.61 33.02 1.06
C GLY A 35 28.38 32.73 -0.24
N LYS A 36 27.93 31.74 -1.03
CA LYS A 36 28.62 31.21 -2.22
C LYS A 36 28.74 32.21 -3.36
N GLN A 37 27.69 32.97 -3.64
CA GLN A 37 27.74 33.94 -4.75
C GLN A 37 28.52 35.21 -4.40
N SER A 38 28.51 35.63 -3.13
CA SER A 38 29.20 36.86 -2.75
C SER A 38 30.72 36.69 -2.64
N LEU A 39 31.21 35.50 -2.27
CA LEU A 39 32.65 35.27 -2.09
C LEU A 39 33.37 34.93 -3.40
N ASP A 40 32.76 34.20 -4.33
CA ASP A 40 33.37 33.89 -5.62
C ASP A 40 33.59 35.16 -6.46
N ASP A 41 32.63 36.09 -6.49
CA ASP A 41 32.76 37.35 -7.22
C ASP A 41 33.80 38.31 -6.59
N LEU A 42 33.88 38.34 -5.25
CA LEU A 42 34.89 39.13 -4.52
C LEU A 42 36.30 38.53 -4.67
N MET A 43 36.41 37.21 -4.68
CA MET A 43 37.69 36.50 -4.81
C MET A 43 38.22 36.56 -6.24
N ASN A 44 37.37 36.43 -7.26
CA ASN A 44 37.77 36.59 -8.65
C ASN A 44 38.28 38.01 -8.96
N SER A 45 37.64 39.05 -8.41
CA SER A 45 38.11 40.44 -8.61
C SER A 45 39.43 40.72 -7.88
N SER A 46 39.61 40.22 -6.66
CA SER A 46 40.84 40.45 -5.88
C SER A 46 42.04 39.64 -6.39
N LEU A 47 41.84 38.39 -6.81
CA LEU A 47 42.88 37.57 -7.44
C LEU A 47 43.30 38.13 -8.81
N TYR A 48 42.36 38.72 -9.57
CA TYR A 48 42.69 39.40 -10.82
C TYR A 48 43.57 40.64 -10.59
N LEU A 49 43.25 41.45 -9.59
CA LEU A 49 44.05 42.63 -9.23
C LEU A 49 45.45 42.25 -8.73
N MET A 50 45.56 41.24 -7.88
CA MET A 50 46.86 40.70 -7.44
C MET A 50 47.72 40.20 -8.61
N ARG A 51 47.09 39.51 -9.57
CA ARG A 51 47.77 39.04 -10.79
C ARG A 51 48.28 40.18 -11.67
N SER A 52 47.60 41.32 -11.67
CA SER A 52 48.02 42.50 -12.43
C SER A 52 49.31 43.09 -11.86
N GLU A 53 49.36 43.26 -10.53
CA GLU A 53 50.52 43.80 -9.80
C GLU A 53 51.74 42.85 -9.85
N LEU A 54 51.54 41.54 -9.65
CA LEU A 54 52.63 40.54 -9.68
C LEU A 54 53.29 40.37 -11.06
N ARG A 55 52.65 40.86 -12.14
CA ARG A 55 53.20 40.79 -13.50
C ARG A 55 54.36 41.78 -13.71
N GLU A 56 54.43 42.84 -12.93
CA GLU A 56 55.47 43.87 -13.03
C GLU A 56 56.73 43.55 -12.20
N ILE A 57 56.66 42.54 -11.33
CA ILE A 57 57.71 42.19 -10.37
C ILE A 57 58.49 40.94 -10.83
N PRO A 58 59.84 40.91 -10.75
CA PRO A 58 60.65 39.75 -11.10
C PRO A 58 60.36 38.50 -10.23
N PRO A 59 60.47 37.26 -10.77
CA PRO A 59 60.05 36.02 -10.09
C PRO A 59 60.75 35.72 -8.74
N HIS A 60 61.90 36.31 -8.51
CA HIS A 60 62.72 36.08 -7.31
C HIS A 60 62.14 36.76 -6.06
N ASP A 61 61.40 37.87 -6.23
CA ASP A 61 60.92 38.68 -5.11
C ASP A 61 59.46 38.40 -4.73
N TRP A 62 58.75 37.57 -5.51
CA TRP A 62 57.35 37.19 -5.24
C TRP A 62 57.15 36.61 -3.84
N GLY A 63 58.09 35.80 -3.34
CA GLY A 63 58.01 35.23 -2.00
C GLY A 63 58.14 36.25 -0.86
N LYS A 64 58.82 37.39 -1.10
CA LYS A 64 58.90 38.50 -0.13
C LYS A 64 57.69 39.40 -0.22
N THR A 65 57.27 39.79 -1.42
CA THR A 65 56.11 40.66 -1.63
C THR A 65 54.81 40.01 -1.14
N LEU A 66 54.62 38.71 -1.36
CA LEU A 66 53.47 37.97 -0.84
C LEU A 66 53.46 37.86 0.69
N LYS A 67 54.64 37.96 1.34
CA LYS A 67 54.78 37.90 2.80
C LYS A 67 54.68 39.28 3.46
N GLU A 68 55.02 40.35 2.73
CA GLU A 68 54.86 41.75 3.18
C GLU A 68 53.46 42.28 2.96
N MET A 69 52.77 41.84 1.89
CA MET A 69 51.35 42.08 1.68
C MET A 69 50.50 41.13 2.52
N ASP A 70 50.74 41.04 3.84
CA ASP A 70 49.89 40.36 4.83
C ASP A 70 48.54 41.10 4.95
N LEU A 71 47.85 41.22 3.80
CA LEU A 71 46.43 41.42 3.68
C LEU A 71 45.86 40.26 4.46
N ASN A 72 45.18 40.60 5.57
CA ASN A 72 44.53 39.76 6.57
C ASN A 72 43.50 38.77 5.97
N LEU A 73 43.92 38.03 4.95
CA LEU A 73 43.19 37.11 4.11
C LEU A 73 43.17 35.80 4.89
N SER A 74 41.98 35.23 5.02
CA SER A 74 41.76 34.01 5.82
C SER A 74 42.32 32.73 5.17
N PHE A 75 43.23 32.85 4.19
CA PHE A 75 43.70 31.76 3.36
C PHE A 75 45.21 31.90 3.10
N ASP A 76 45.94 30.79 3.20
CA ASP A 76 47.37 30.74 2.88
C ASP A 76 47.57 30.77 1.37
N LEU A 77 48.35 31.76 0.89
CA LEU A 77 48.83 31.85 -0.48
C LEU A 77 50.23 31.26 -0.56
N ARG A 78 50.41 30.18 -1.33
CA ARG A 78 51.71 29.53 -1.51
C ARG A 78 52.04 29.40 -2.99
N VAL A 79 53.27 29.75 -3.37
CA VAL A 79 53.79 29.53 -4.73
C VAL A 79 54.58 28.24 -4.71
N GLU A 80 54.10 27.23 -5.42
CA GLU A 80 54.70 25.90 -5.41
C GLU A 80 54.97 25.41 -6.85
N PRO A 81 55.98 24.55 -7.06
CA PRO A 81 56.25 24.00 -8.38
C PRO A 81 55.12 23.07 -8.82
N LEU A 82 54.72 23.16 -10.09
CA LEU A 82 53.65 22.34 -10.68
C LEU A 82 53.88 20.83 -10.49
N SER A 83 55.15 20.39 -10.43
CA SER A 83 55.54 18.98 -10.27
C SER A 83 55.13 18.36 -8.92
N LYS A 84 54.73 19.18 -7.94
CA LYS A 84 54.28 18.70 -6.63
C LYS A 84 52.86 18.14 -6.66
N TYR A 85 52.05 18.54 -7.64
CA TYR A 85 50.65 18.16 -7.76
C TYR A 85 50.46 17.14 -8.88
N HIS A 86 49.89 15.98 -8.57
CA HIS A 86 49.49 14.99 -9.55
C HIS A 86 48.08 15.31 -10.05
N LEU A 87 48.00 15.92 -11.24
CA LEU A 87 46.75 16.37 -11.85
C LEU A 87 46.33 15.38 -12.95
N ASP A 88 45.03 15.10 -13.05
CA ASP A 88 44.44 14.39 -14.19
C ASP A 88 44.61 15.18 -15.49
N ASP A 89 44.64 14.50 -16.65
CA ASP A 89 44.96 15.10 -17.96
C ASP A 89 44.03 16.27 -18.31
N ILE A 90 42.74 16.17 -17.93
CA ILE A 90 41.74 17.20 -18.16
C ILE A 90 42.02 18.44 -17.31
N SER A 91 42.32 18.23 -16.03
CA SER A 91 42.66 19.30 -15.07
C SER A 91 43.96 19.98 -15.45
N MET A 92 44.95 19.21 -15.93
CA MET A 92 46.22 19.74 -16.41
C MET A 92 46.04 20.60 -17.67
N HIS A 93 45.16 20.19 -18.59
CA HIS A 93 44.83 21.00 -19.78
C HIS A 93 44.16 22.33 -19.43
N ARG A 94 43.21 22.34 -18.50
CA ARG A 94 42.55 23.57 -18.01
C ARG A 94 43.53 24.50 -17.30
N LEU A 95 44.38 23.95 -16.44
CA LEU A 95 45.40 24.72 -15.73
C LEU A 95 46.44 25.33 -16.68
N ARG A 96 46.78 24.65 -17.79
CA ARG A 96 47.64 25.20 -18.85
C ARG A 96 46.97 26.35 -19.61
N GLY A 97 45.65 26.33 -19.73
CA GLY A 97 44.83 27.41 -20.28
C GLY A 97 44.77 28.65 -19.38
N GLY A 98 45.30 28.59 -18.15
CA GLY A 98 45.25 29.69 -17.18
C GLY A 98 43.95 29.73 -16.37
N GLU A 99 43.13 28.70 -16.47
CA GLU A 99 41.93 28.52 -15.65
C GLU A 99 42.29 28.09 -14.23
N ILE A 100 41.39 28.40 -13.29
CA ILE A 100 41.51 27.99 -11.89
C ILE A 100 41.04 26.53 -11.81
N VAL A 101 41.87 25.66 -11.25
CA VAL A 101 41.55 24.24 -11.04
C VAL A 101 41.45 23.97 -9.56
N ALA A 102 40.28 23.51 -9.11
CA ALA A 102 40.08 23.06 -7.74
C ALA A 102 40.58 21.61 -7.60
N LEU A 103 41.48 21.37 -6.64
CA LEU A 103 41.81 20.01 -6.20
C LEU A 103 40.90 19.65 -5.03
N ASP A 104 39.87 18.85 -5.32
CA ASP A 104 38.89 18.41 -4.32
C ASP A 104 39.52 17.60 -3.18
N ASP A 105 40.61 16.86 -3.44
CA ASP A 105 41.29 15.98 -2.47
C ASP A 105 42.18 16.75 -1.48
N GLN A 106 42.67 17.92 -1.88
CA GLN A 106 43.58 18.75 -1.07
C GLN A 106 42.96 20.12 -0.70
N TYR A 107 41.68 20.31 -1.03
CA TYR A 107 40.90 21.52 -0.72
C TYR A 107 41.61 22.84 -1.09
N THR A 108 42.32 22.81 -2.22
CA THR A 108 43.23 23.87 -2.67
C THR A 108 42.90 24.23 -4.10
N PHE A 109 42.81 25.53 -4.38
CA PHE A 109 42.69 26.04 -5.74
C PHE A 109 44.08 26.28 -6.31
N LEU A 110 44.33 25.75 -7.50
CA LEU A 110 45.57 25.95 -8.24
C LEU A 110 45.31 26.89 -9.41
N GLN A 111 46.17 27.87 -9.57
CA GLN A 111 46.21 28.69 -10.77
C GLN A 111 47.64 28.80 -11.28
N ARG A 112 47.84 28.57 -12.59
CA ARG A 112 49.17 28.68 -13.19
C ARG A 112 49.56 30.14 -13.40
N ILE A 113 50.78 30.49 -13.01
CA ILE A 113 51.35 31.82 -13.26
C ILE A 113 51.90 31.84 -14.71
N PRO A 114 51.45 32.77 -15.59
CA PRO A 114 51.88 32.84 -16.98
C PRO A 114 53.41 32.93 -17.12
N ARG A 115 53.98 32.25 -18.12
CA ARG A 115 55.43 32.20 -18.39
C ARG A 115 56.30 31.60 -17.27
N SER A 116 55.72 30.82 -16.35
CA SER A 116 56.46 30.09 -15.32
C SER A 116 56.01 28.63 -15.18
N HIS A 117 56.82 27.82 -14.48
CA HIS A 117 56.51 26.45 -14.06
C HIS A 117 55.90 26.37 -12.65
N TYR A 118 55.55 27.52 -12.07
CA TYR A 118 55.00 27.65 -10.74
C TYR A 118 53.48 27.82 -10.79
N VAL A 119 52.81 27.28 -9.77
CA VAL A 119 51.38 27.45 -9.54
C VAL A 119 51.16 28.20 -8.24
N LEU A 120 50.20 29.10 -8.26
CA LEU A 120 49.67 29.72 -7.05
C LEU A 120 48.64 28.75 -6.47
N ALA A 121 48.94 28.23 -5.29
CA ALA A 121 48.08 27.39 -4.49
C ALA A 121 47.39 28.25 -3.42
N VAL A 122 46.06 28.22 -3.40
CA VAL A 122 45.21 28.94 -2.45
C VAL A 122 44.42 27.90 -1.65
N GLY A 123 44.79 27.68 -0.40
CA GLY A 123 44.17 26.67 0.47
C GLY A 123 44.93 26.42 1.78
N PRO A 124 44.34 25.68 2.73
CA PRO A 124 43.10 24.92 2.64
C PRO A 124 41.85 25.78 2.87
N VAL A 125 40.86 25.71 1.97
CA VAL A 125 39.59 26.45 2.11
C VAL A 125 38.58 25.60 2.89
N PRO A 126 38.19 25.96 4.13
CA PRO A 126 37.30 25.15 4.97
C PRO A 126 35.91 24.91 4.35
N TYR A 127 35.51 25.72 3.37
CA TYR A 127 34.21 25.64 2.74
C TYR A 127 33.99 24.35 1.93
N LEU A 128 35.04 23.77 1.34
CA LEU A 128 34.95 22.52 0.57
C LEU A 128 34.69 21.30 1.47
N TYR A 129 35.12 21.34 2.73
CA TYR A 129 34.80 20.33 3.74
C TYR A 129 33.28 20.19 3.96
N TYR A 130 32.55 21.30 3.91
CA TYR A 130 31.09 21.30 4.13
C TYR A 130 30.31 20.74 2.94
N LEU A 131 30.80 20.82 1.70
CA LEU A 131 30.04 20.34 0.53
C LEU A 131 29.79 18.82 0.56
N HIS A 132 30.77 18.03 1.02
CA HIS A 132 30.65 16.57 1.01
C HIS A 132 29.83 16.06 2.18
N GLN A 133 29.96 16.67 3.37
CA GLN A 133 29.22 16.25 4.56
C GLN A 133 27.73 16.65 4.51
N MET A 134 27.38 17.72 3.78
CA MET A 134 25.98 18.14 3.57
C MET A 134 25.18 17.13 2.73
N ARG A 135 25.81 16.42 1.78
CA ARG A 135 25.08 15.51 0.88
C ARG A 135 24.45 14.32 1.60
N LEU A 136 25.15 13.74 2.59
CA LEU A 136 24.59 12.63 3.37
C LEU A 136 23.50 13.11 4.34
N LEU A 137 23.68 14.29 4.93
CA LEU A 137 22.69 14.88 5.84
C LEU A 137 21.41 15.24 5.08
N ASP A 138 21.52 15.78 3.87
CA ASP A 138 20.38 16.09 3.00
C ASP A 138 19.62 14.82 2.59
N ILE A 139 20.31 13.74 2.20
CA ILE A 139 19.66 12.46 1.86
C ILE A 139 18.96 11.87 3.09
N ALA A 140 19.62 11.90 4.25
CA ALA A 140 19.04 11.41 5.50
C ALA A 140 17.80 12.23 5.89
N LEU A 141 17.82 13.55 5.69
CA LEU A 141 16.71 14.44 5.96
C LEU A 141 15.54 14.19 5.00
N ILE A 142 15.79 14.01 3.70
CA ILE A 142 14.76 13.64 2.72
C ILE A 142 14.15 12.27 3.05
N ALA A 143 14.97 11.30 3.46
CA ALA A 143 14.49 9.98 3.86
C ALA A 143 13.64 10.06 5.14
N PHE A 144 14.07 10.85 6.13
CA PHE A 144 13.30 11.07 7.36
C PHE A 144 11.96 11.74 7.07
N ILE A 145 11.95 12.73 6.17
CA ILE A 145 10.74 13.37 5.66
C ILE A 145 9.80 12.34 5.01
N ALA A 146 10.33 11.53 4.10
CA ALA A 146 9.54 10.52 3.39
C ALA A 146 8.91 9.51 4.37
N ILE A 147 9.68 9.04 5.36
CA ILE A 147 9.20 8.09 6.37
C ILE A 147 8.17 8.74 7.29
N SER A 148 8.40 9.98 7.73
CA SER A 148 7.46 10.71 8.59
C SER A 148 6.11 10.96 7.91
N LEU A 149 6.07 11.04 6.58
CA LEU A 149 4.83 11.22 5.82
C LEU A 149 4.16 9.87 5.50
N ALA A 150 4.95 8.85 5.18
CA ALA A 150 4.45 7.52 4.84
C ALA A 150 3.91 6.76 6.06
N PHE A 151 4.55 6.89 7.22
CA PHE A 151 4.22 6.11 8.41
C PHE A 151 2.82 6.38 8.97
N PRO A 152 2.38 7.65 9.16
CA PRO A 152 1.02 7.94 9.63
C PRO A 152 -0.05 7.51 8.63
N VAL A 153 0.21 7.70 7.32
CA VAL A 153 -0.70 7.26 6.26
C VAL A 153 -0.87 5.74 6.29
N PHE A 154 0.24 5.01 6.45
CA PHE A 154 0.22 3.56 6.53
C PHE A 154 -0.53 3.04 7.76
N ILE A 155 -0.28 3.64 8.94
CA ILE A 155 -0.94 3.23 10.19
C ILE A 155 -2.45 3.48 10.12
N TRP A 156 -2.86 4.56 9.46
CA TRP A 156 -4.26 4.93 9.33
C TRP A 156 -5.00 4.10 8.28
N MET A 157 -4.32 3.69 7.20
CA MET A 157 -4.92 2.88 6.14
C MET A 157 -5.10 1.40 6.53
N ARG A 158 -4.22 0.86 7.39
CA ARG A 158 -4.25 -0.53 7.88
C ARG A 158 -5.64 -0.98 8.40
N PRO A 159 -6.28 -0.31 9.37
CA PRO A 159 -7.58 -0.75 9.91
C PRO A 159 -8.69 -0.74 8.86
N HIS A 160 -8.70 0.27 7.97
CA HIS A 160 -9.71 0.35 6.90
C HIS A 160 -9.61 -0.78 5.88
N TRP A 161 -8.38 -1.21 5.55
CA TRP A 161 -8.18 -2.36 4.67
C TRP A 161 -8.66 -3.66 5.33
N GLN A 162 -8.40 -3.83 6.63
CA GLN A 162 -8.86 -5.00 7.37
C GLN A 162 -10.39 -5.08 7.44
N ASP A 163 -11.08 -3.95 7.67
CA ASP A 163 -12.54 -3.92 7.70
C ASP A 163 -13.17 -4.30 6.36
N MET A 164 -12.56 -3.88 5.24
CA MET A 164 -12.99 -4.29 3.90
C MET A 164 -12.83 -5.81 3.69
N LEU A 165 -11.69 -6.38 4.10
CA LEU A 165 -11.45 -7.82 4.01
C LEU A 165 -12.41 -8.63 4.89
N LYS A 166 -12.78 -8.12 6.07
CA LYS A 166 -13.79 -8.76 6.93
C LYS A 166 -15.15 -8.84 6.23
N LEU A 167 -15.57 -7.77 5.57
CA LEU A 167 -16.82 -7.75 4.80
C LEU A 167 -16.78 -8.75 3.64
N GLU A 168 -15.68 -8.78 2.89
CA GLU A 168 -15.49 -9.72 1.78
C GLU A 168 -15.57 -11.17 2.27
N ALA A 169 -14.84 -11.50 3.34
CA ALA A 169 -14.85 -12.83 3.92
C ALA A 169 -16.25 -13.23 4.44
N ALA A 170 -16.97 -12.29 5.07
CA ALA A 170 -18.33 -12.56 5.53
C ALA A 170 -19.31 -12.78 4.37
N ALA A 171 -19.19 -12.00 3.30
CA ALA A 171 -20.01 -12.16 2.10
C ALA A 171 -19.74 -13.50 1.39
N GLN A 172 -18.47 -13.92 1.30
CA GLN A 172 -18.10 -15.22 0.76
C GLN A 172 -18.70 -16.35 1.61
N ARG A 173 -18.49 -16.33 2.94
CA ARG A 173 -19.03 -17.35 3.85
C ARG A 173 -20.55 -17.40 3.84
N PHE A 174 -21.22 -16.25 3.72
CA PHE A 174 -22.68 -16.19 3.55
C PHE A 174 -23.11 -16.83 2.22
N GLY A 175 -22.37 -16.57 1.13
CA GLY A 175 -22.57 -17.20 -0.17
C GLY A 175 -22.35 -18.72 -0.16
N ASP A 176 -21.42 -19.21 0.68
CA ASP A 176 -21.14 -20.63 0.87
C ASP A 176 -22.19 -21.36 1.74
N GLY A 177 -23.24 -20.67 2.18
CA GLY A 177 -24.36 -21.25 2.93
C GLY A 177 -24.32 -21.01 4.44
N HIS A 178 -23.35 -20.26 4.97
CA HIS A 178 -23.34 -19.86 6.38
C HIS A 178 -24.27 -18.65 6.62
N LEU A 179 -25.59 -18.89 6.52
CA LEU A 179 -26.62 -17.84 6.57
C LEU A 179 -26.76 -17.13 7.94
N ASN A 180 -26.12 -17.67 8.98
CA ASN A 180 -26.09 -17.10 10.33
C ASN A 180 -24.93 -16.11 10.54
N GLU A 181 -24.03 -15.95 9.56
CA GLU A 181 -22.95 -14.98 9.67
C GLU A 181 -23.50 -13.56 9.77
N ARG A 182 -22.96 -12.80 10.72
CA ARG A 182 -23.31 -11.40 10.96
C ARG A 182 -22.02 -10.64 11.20
N ILE A 183 -21.96 -9.42 10.68
CA ILE A 183 -20.78 -8.56 10.82
C ILE A 183 -21.08 -7.40 11.75
N HIS A 184 -20.09 -7.09 12.60
CA HIS A 184 -20.13 -5.95 13.49
C HIS A 184 -18.89 -5.09 13.23
N PHE A 185 -19.11 -3.79 13.04
CA PHE A 185 -18.05 -2.79 12.95
C PHE A 185 -18.19 -1.83 14.13
N ASP A 186 -17.06 -1.31 14.62
CA ASP A 186 -17.05 -0.39 15.75
C ASP A 186 -17.85 0.89 15.46
N GLU A 187 -18.52 1.42 16.50
CA GLU A 187 -19.33 2.65 16.43
C GLU A 187 -18.47 3.83 15.97
N GLY A 188 -18.74 4.33 14.76
CA GLY A 188 -17.96 5.41 14.12
C GLY A 188 -17.04 4.96 12.97
N SER A 189 -16.95 3.66 12.67
CA SER A 189 -16.32 3.18 11.44
C SER A 189 -17.13 3.62 10.21
N SER A 190 -16.45 3.99 9.13
CA SER A 190 -17.15 4.32 7.86
C SER A 190 -17.89 3.13 7.25
N PHE A 191 -17.59 1.91 7.71
CA PHE A 191 -18.18 0.66 7.25
C PHE A 191 -19.38 0.20 8.08
N GLU A 192 -19.68 0.86 9.21
CA GLU A 192 -20.83 0.50 10.08
C GLU A 192 -22.14 0.39 9.30
N ARG A 193 -22.48 1.41 8.50
CA ARG A 193 -23.69 1.39 7.67
C ARG A 193 -23.70 0.28 6.64
N LEU A 194 -22.52 -0.09 6.12
CA LEU A 194 -22.40 -1.18 5.17
C LEU A 194 -22.58 -2.53 5.87
N GLY A 195 -22.08 -2.65 7.10
CA GLY A 195 -22.33 -3.80 7.99
C GLY A 195 -23.79 -3.98 8.32
N VAL A 196 -24.48 -2.90 8.69
CA VAL A 196 -25.92 -2.90 8.94
C VAL A 196 -26.70 -3.31 7.69
N ALA A 197 -26.35 -2.75 6.52
CA ALA A 197 -26.98 -3.12 5.26
C ALA A 197 -26.77 -4.59 4.89
N PHE A 198 -25.57 -5.13 5.12
CA PHE A 198 -25.28 -6.55 4.91
C PHE A 198 -26.10 -7.44 5.86
N ASN A 199 -26.13 -7.12 7.15
CA ASN A 199 -26.92 -7.88 8.12
C ASN A 199 -28.41 -7.87 7.77
N GLN A 200 -28.93 -6.72 7.33
CA GLN A 200 -30.33 -6.61 6.90
C GLN A 200 -30.60 -7.42 5.63
N MET A 201 -29.66 -7.46 4.68
CA MET A 201 -29.75 -8.36 3.52
C MET A 201 -29.76 -9.83 3.96
N ALA A 202 -28.88 -10.22 4.90
CA ALA A 202 -28.83 -11.57 5.43
C ALA A 202 -30.13 -11.97 6.15
N ASP A 203 -30.73 -11.06 6.93
CA ASP A 203 -32.01 -11.29 7.60
C ASP A 203 -33.15 -11.44 6.60
N ASN A 204 -33.19 -10.60 5.56
CA ASN A 204 -34.21 -10.68 4.50
C ASN A 204 -34.13 -12.01 3.74
N ILE A 205 -32.93 -12.48 3.42
CA ILE A 205 -32.72 -13.78 2.75
C ILE A 205 -33.15 -14.93 3.67
N ASN A 206 -32.78 -14.89 4.95
CA ASN A 206 -33.22 -15.89 5.92
C ASN A 206 -34.75 -15.95 6.04
N ALA A 207 -35.41 -14.79 6.11
CA ALA A 207 -36.86 -14.69 6.15
C ALA A 207 -37.51 -15.24 4.86
N LEU A 208 -36.93 -14.95 3.70
CA LEU A 208 -37.42 -15.46 2.41
C LEU A 208 -37.31 -16.98 2.33
N ILE A 209 -36.19 -17.56 2.76
CA ILE A 209 -35.98 -19.01 2.80
C ILE A 209 -36.98 -19.66 3.77
N ALA A 210 -37.17 -19.08 4.95
CA ALA A 210 -38.14 -19.55 5.94
C ALA A 210 -39.58 -19.51 5.39
N SER A 211 -39.96 -18.42 4.70
CA SER A 211 -41.28 -18.27 4.08
C SER A 211 -41.51 -19.28 2.96
N LYS A 212 -40.53 -19.46 2.06
CA LYS A 212 -40.57 -20.48 0.99
C LYS A 212 -40.78 -21.87 1.59
N LYS A 213 -40.10 -22.18 2.68
CA LYS A 213 -40.26 -23.45 3.39
C LYS A 213 -41.67 -23.63 3.94
N GLN A 214 -42.18 -22.63 4.68
CA GLN A 214 -43.51 -22.69 5.26
C GLN A 214 -44.60 -22.85 4.19
N LEU A 215 -44.41 -22.21 3.03
CA LEU A 215 -45.30 -22.37 1.88
C LEU A 215 -45.28 -23.80 1.33
N ILE A 216 -44.11 -24.40 1.12
CA ILE A 216 -44.00 -25.78 0.62
C ILE A 216 -44.63 -26.77 1.58
N ASP A 217 -44.34 -26.65 2.88
CA ASP A 217 -44.92 -27.51 3.92
C ASP A 217 -46.45 -27.35 3.99
N GLY A 218 -46.96 -26.12 3.84
CA GLY A 218 -48.40 -25.84 3.81
C GLY A 218 -49.09 -26.42 2.56
N ILE A 219 -48.52 -26.23 1.36
CA ILE A 219 -49.04 -26.77 0.11
C ILE A 219 -49.16 -28.29 0.18
N ALA A 220 -48.14 -28.96 0.71
CA ALA A 220 -48.17 -30.41 0.89
C ALA A 220 -49.30 -30.88 1.80
N HIS A 221 -49.52 -30.18 2.90
CA HIS A 221 -50.58 -30.53 3.83
C HIS A 221 -51.97 -30.36 3.19
N GLU A 222 -52.17 -29.26 2.48
CA GLU A 222 -53.42 -28.96 1.77
C GLU A 222 -53.68 -29.86 0.56
N LEU A 223 -52.64 -30.39 -0.10
CA LEU A 223 -52.80 -31.34 -1.22
C LEU A 223 -53.11 -32.77 -0.78
N ARG A 224 -52.68 -33.19 0.42
CA ARG A 224 -52.94 -34.53 0.93
C ARG A 224 -54.43 -34.80 1.13
N THR A 225 -55.16 -33.83 1.68
CA THR A 225 -56.59 -33.92 1.98
C THR A 225 -57.48 -34.18 0.74
N PRO A 226 -57.38 -33.41 -0.36
CA PRO A 226 -58.16 -33.66 -1.58
C PRO A 226 -57.73 -34.94 -2.31
N LEU A 227 -56.46 -35.35 -2.25
CA LEU A 227 -56.01 -36.64 -2.81
C LEU A 227 -56.69 -37.83 -2.12
N VAL A 228 -56.73 -37.84 -0.79
CA VAL A 228 -57.45 -38.85 0.00
C VAL A 228 -58.94 -38.87 -0.38
N ARG A 229 -59.55 -37.69 -0.55
CA ARG A 229 -60.96 -37.58 -0.96
C ARG A 229 -61.21 -38.08 -2.38
N LEU A 230 -60.29 -37.83 -3.32
CA LEU A 230 -60.35 -38.37 -4.68
C LEU A 230 -60.28 -39.90 -4.67
N ARG A 231 -59.38 -40.46 -3.87
CA ARG A 231 -59.26 -41.92 -3.68
C ARG A 231 -60.56 -42.54 -3.16
N TYR A 232 -61.16 -41.92 -2.13
CA TYR A 232 -62.43 -42.38 -1.58
C TYR A 232 -63.59 -42.31 -2.59
N ARG A 233 -63.67 -41.24 -3.40
CA ARG A 233 -64.69 -41.11 -4.45
C ARG A 233 -64.53 -42.13 -5.56
N LEU A 234 -63.29 -42.56 -5.85
CA LEU A 234 -63.02 -43.64 -6.81
C LEU A 234 -63.42 -45.00 -6.26
N GLU A 235 -63.12 -45.28 -5.00
CA GLU A 235 -63.53 -46.52 -4.32
C GLU A 235 -65.06 -46.66 -4.27
N MET A 236 -65.81 -45.55 -4.20
CA MET A 236 -67.28 -45.52 -4.14
C MET A 236 -67.97 -45.45 -5.51
N SER A 237 -67.24 -45.45 -6.63
CA SER A 237 -67.81 -45.26 -7.96
C SER A 237 -68.17 -46.60 -8.63
N ASP A 238 -69.46 -46.92 -8.67
CA ASP A 238 -69.99 -48.15 -9.28
C ASP A 238 -70.00 -48.17 -10.82
N ASN A 239 -69.75 -47.03 -11.48
CA ASN A 239 -69.82 -46.88 -12.94
C ASN A 239 -68.47 -47.07 -13.66
N LEU A 240 -67.38 -47.33 -12.93
CA LEU A 240 -66.05 -47.51 -13.52
C LEU A 240 -65.75 -49.00 -13.71
N SER A 241 -65.14 -49.35 -14.84
CA SER A 241 -64.57 -50.69 -15.00
C SER A 241 -63.44 -50.89 -13.99
N ALA A 242 -63.23 -52.13 -13.53
CA ALA A 242 -62.13 -52.48 -12.62
C ALA A 242 -60.75 -52.03 -13.16
N ALA A 243 -60.56 -52.09 -14.49
CA ALA A 243 -59.33 -51.63 -15.13
C ALA A 243 -59.14 -50.10 -15.07
N GLU A 244 -60.23 -49.33 -15.18
CA GLU A 244 -60.21 -47.87 -15.14
C GLU A 244 -60.00 -47.36 -13.71
N SER A 245 -60.66 -47.96 -12.72
CA SER A 245 -60.44 -47.67 -11.30
C SER A 245 -59.00 -47.95 -10.88
N GLN A 246 -58.41 -49.06 -11.36
CA GLN A 246 -57.02 -49.40 -11.08
C GLN A 246 -56.01 -48.51 -11.83
N ALA A 247 -56.36 -47.95 -12.98
CA ALA A 247 -55.55 -46.92 -13.65
C ALA A 247 -55.56 -45.61 -12.85
N LEU A 248 -56.74 -45.11 -12.45
CA LEU A 248 -56.85 -43.85 -11.71
C LEU A 248 -56.22 -43.92 -10.31
N ASN A 249 -56.33 -45.07 -9.63
CA ASN A 249 -55.64 -45.28 -8.35
C ASN A 249 -54.11 -45.27 -8.50
N ARG A 250 -53.58 -45.77 -9.62
CA ARG A 250 -52.14 -45.69 -9.91
C ARG A 250 -51.71 -44.23 -10.15
N ASP A 251 -52.50 -43.45 -10.88
CA ASP A 251 -52.21 -42.04 -11.14
C ASP A 251 -52.22 -41.21 -9.84
N ILE A 252 -53.20 -41.43 -8.95
CA ILE A 252 -53.23 -40.80 -7.63
C ILE A 252 -52.01 -41.18 -6.79
N SER A 253 -51.63 -42.46 -6.79
CA SER A 253 -50.46 -42.94 -6.06
C SER A 253 -49.17 -42.33 -6.61
N GLN A 254 -49.07 -42.14 -7.93
CA GLN A 254 -47.94 -41.44 -8.55
C GLN A 254 -47.88 -39.97 -8.13
N LEU A 255 -49.02 -39.26 -8.09
CA LEU A 255 -49.06 -37.87 -7.63
C LEU A 255 -48.65 -37.75 -6.17
N GLU A 256 -49.11 -38.66 -5.31
CA GLU A 256 -48.72 -38.69 -3.89
C GLU A 256 -47.22 -38.93 -3.74
N ALA A 257 -46.65 -39.90 -4.48
CA ALA A 257 -45.21 -40.15 -4.48
C ALA A 257 -44.40 -38.93 -4.95
N LEU A 258 -44.86 -38.22 -5.99
CA LEU A 258 -44.17 -37.04 -6.52
C LEU A 258 -44.19 -35.87 -5.53
N ILE A 259 -45.30 -35.69 -4.80
CA ILE A 259 -45.41 -34.71 -3.72
C ILE A 259 -44.47 -35.05 -2.58
N GLU A 260 -44.42 -36.33 -2.17
CA GLU A 260 -43.52 -36.81 -1.12
C GLU A 260 -42.04 -36.60 -1.49
N GLU A 261 -41.68 -36.84 -2.75
CA GLU A 261 -40.33 -36.61 -3.28
C GLU A 261 -39.97 -35.12 -3.28
N LEU A 262 -40.87 -34.25 -3.74
CA LEU A 262 -40.67 -32.80 -3.72
C LEU A 262 -40.48 -32.26 -2.30
N LEU A 263 -41.25 -32.76 -1.34
CA LEU A 263 -41.11 -32.41 0.07
C LEU A 263 -39.81 -32.91 0.67
N THR A 264 -39.41 -34.13 0.30
CA THR A 264 -38.14 -34.72 0.73
C THR A 264 -36.97 -33.88 0.21
N TYR A 265 -37.04 -33.46 -1.05
CA TYR A 265 -36.06 -32.54 -1.64
C TYR A 265 -36.02 -31.19 -0.90
N ALA A 266 -37.18 -30.57 -0.64
CA ALA A 266 -37.26 -29.32 0.11
C ALA A 266 -36.73 -29.44 1.56
N ARG A 267 -36.81 -30.63 2.17
CA ARG A 267 -36.23 -30.92 3.48
C ARG A 267 -34.72 -31.19 3.43
N LEU A 268 -34.22 -31.75 2.32
CA LEU A 268 -32.80 -32.04 2.10
C LEU A 268 -31.99 -30.80 1.73
N ASP A 269 -32.60 -29.79 1.09
CA ASP A 269 -32.01 -28.48 0.78
C ASP A 269 -31.69 -27.64 2.04
N ARG A 270 -31.74 -28.26 3.22
CA ARG A 270 -31.45 -27.64 4.51
C ARG A 270 -29.92 -27.63 4.72
N PRO A 271 -29.29 -26.46 4.92
CA PRO A 271 -27.85 -26.39 5.23
C PRO A 271 -27.48 -26.97 6.62
N GLN A 272 -28.47 -27.40 7.41
CA GLN A 272 -28.30 -27.96 8.77
C GLN A 272 -28.75 -29.42 8.90
N ASN A 273 -28.74 -30.21 7.83
CA ASN A 273 -28.72 -31.67 8.03
C ASN A 273 -27.32 -32.04 8.50
N GLU A 274 -27.05 -31.84 9.80
CA GLU A 274 -25.89 -32.42 10.46
C GLU A 274 -25.97 -33.92 10.27
N LEU A 275 -25.17 -34.42 9.33
CA LEU A 275 -25.02 -35.84 9.10
C LEU A 275 -24.43 -36.42 10.38
N HIS A 276 -25.28 -37.08 11.17
CA HIS A 276 -24.84 -37.92 12.27
C HIS A 276 -24.13 -39.15 11.71
N LEU A 277 -22.87 -38.95 11.34
CA LEU A 277 -21.96 -39.99 10.90
C LEU A 277 -21.67 -40.88 12.12
N SER A 278 -22.25 -42.06 12.11
CA SER A 278 -21.92 -43.15 13.02
C SER A 278 -21.17 -44.19 12.20
N GLU A 279 -20.06 -44.72 12.71
CA GLU A 279 -19.35 -45.84 12.06
C GLU A 279 -20.26 -47.07 12.06
N PRO A 280 -20.81 -47.49 10.90
CA PRO A 280 -21.67 -48.65 10.85
C PRO A 280 -20.77 -49.89 10.74
N ASP A 281 -20.97 -50.89 11.61
CA ASP A 281 -20.44 -52.22 11.38
C ASP A 281 -21.11 -52.79 10.10
N CYS A 282 -20.38 -52.78 8.99
CA CYS A 282 -20.87 -53.19 7.67
C CYS A 282 -21.43 -54.61 7.67
N ARG A 283 -20.99 -55.50 8.57
CA ARG A 283 -21.54 -56.86 8.68
C ARG A 283 -22.97 -56.88 9.21
N CYS A 284 -23.26 -56.07 10.23
CA CYS A 284 -24.58 -56.01 10.83
C CYS A 284 -25.57 -55.23 9.94
N GLY A 285 -25.12 -54.14 9.30
CA GLY A 285 -25.92 -53.34 8.37
C GLY A 285 -26.38 -54.13 7.13
N CYS A 286 -25.47 -54.89 6.50
CA CYS A 286 -25.81 -55.73 5.35
C CYS A 286 -26.82 -56.83 5.70
N GLN A 287 -26.66 -57.52 6.85
CA GLN A 287 -27.63 -58.55 7.27
C GLN A 287 -29.04 -57.99 7.51
N ARG A 288 -29.13 -56.79 8.06
CA ARG A 288 -30.40 -56.12 8.35
C ARG A 288 -31.12 -55.67 7.09
N ILE A 289 -30.39 -55.10 6.12
CA ILE A 289 -30.95 -54.71 4.81
C ILE A 289 -31.38 -55.94 4.01
N TRP A 290 -30.60 -57.03 4.08
CA TRP A 290 -30.89 -58.27 3.37
C TRP A 290 -32.11 -59.02 3.92
N GLN A 291 -32.42 -58.88 5.22
CA GLN A 291 -33.66 -59.39 5.79
C GLN A 291 -34.90 -58.57 5.39
N ILE A 292 -34.76 -57.26 5.22
CA ILE A 292 -35.87 -56.37 4.79
C ILE A 292 -36.27 -56.64 3.34
N PHE A 293 -35.33 -56.97 2.46
CA PHE A 293 -35.59 -57.30 1.05
C PHE A 293 -36.08 -58.74 0.81
N ARG A 294 -36.18 -59.58 1.86
CA ARG A 294 -36.57 -61.01 1.76
C ARG A 294 -38.02 -61.29 2.18
N GLN A 295 -38.75 -60.28 2.64
CA GLN A 295 -40.21 -60.31 2.81
C GLN A 295 -40.88 -59.66 1.60
#